data_AF-A0A086BEZ6-F1
#
_entry.id   AF-A0A086BEZ6-F1
#
_cell.length_a   1.000
_cell.length_b   1.000
_cell.length_c   1.000
_cell.angle_alpha   90.00
_cell.angle_beta   90.00
_cell.angle_gamma   90.00
#
_symmetry.space_group_name_H-M   'P 1'
#
loop_
_entity.id
_entity.type
_entity.pdbx_description
1 polymer ?
#
loop_
_entity_poly.entity_id
_entity_poly.type
_entity_poly.pdbx_seq_one_letter_code
_entity_poly.pdbx_strand_id
1 'polypeptide(L)'
;MFYFVILAFVLMLIKKWKDAIGVLVLGFIPILIFCYFNYQQDGYFFPNSVEVKGTKLSLDSNIFSQLKMILVDNFIFNISFYKIGFFPIILCAVFIYRDLKTKNFIEVVHDNFFLIVFSLLMICHSMFADLKGMFRYEAYILTGFSMVLIPKITRLIFDFNNYIRREKLISLLVAMNILLFFYKGFMAHTVLSDGGKNIYEQQIQSARFLHTYYNDSKVVANDIGAITYYTDIHLLDIAGLGSTEMIPFNENKKLFDQKFKDFLTQYGSEHNYEVAIVYENWLQGFAPETWRKAAILKINNRVTVAKEEVTIYAVNPAGLEELKRNIKRFNWNKNVQVSIIE
;
A
#
# COMPACT_ATOMS: atom_id res chain seq x y z
N MET A 1 12.26 -4.39 -6.50
CA MET A 1 13.01 -5.58 -6.02
C MET A 1 12.55 -6.87 -6.71
N PHE A 2 11.30 -7.35 -6.51
CA PHE A 2 10.85 -8.63 -7.09
C PHE A 2 11.07 -8.76 -8.60
N TYR A 3 10.75 -7.71 -9.36
CA TYR A 3 10.93 -7.72 -10.81
C TYR A 3 12.38 -8.03 -11.25
N PHE A 4 13.38 -7.39 -10.63
CA PHE A 4 14.79 -7.60 -10.97
C PHE A 4 15.27 -9.01 -10.60
N VAL A 5 14.87 -9.50 -9.42
CA VAL A 5 15.21 -10.87 -8.96
C VAL A 5 14.61 -11.91 -9.90
N ILE A 6 13.35 -11.75 -10.28
CA ILE A 6 12.65 -12.67 -11.18
C ILE A 6 13.24 -12.62 -12.59
N LEU A 7 13.51 -11.42 -13.12
CA LEU A 7 14.19 -11.28 -14.42
C LEU A 7 15.53 -12.01 -14.42
N ALA A 8 16.36 -11.78 -13.40
CA ALA A 8 17.65 -12.44 -13.28
C ALA A 8 17.49 -13.96 -13.18
N PHE A 9 16.54 -14.44 -12.35
CA PHE A 9 16.23 -15.87 -12.24
C PHE A 9 15.87 -16.49 -13.60
N VAL A 10 14.95 -15.87 -14.36
CA VAL A 10 14.55 -16.41 -15.68
C VAL A 10 15.70 -16.33 -16.69
N LEU A 11 16.55 -15.28 -16.65
CA LEU A 11 17.76 -15.20 -17.47
C LEU A 11 18.76 -16.32 -17.16
N MET A 12 18.92 -16.69 -15.89
CA MET A 12 19.76 -17.82 -15.50
C MET A 12 19.22 -19.15 -16.04
N LEU A 13 17.90 -19.35 -16.09
CA LEU A 13 17.29 -20.57 -16.65
C LEU A 13 17.64 -20.77 -18.14
N ILE A 14 17.83 -19.67 -18.89
CA ILE A 14 18.29 -19.69 -20.29
C ILE A 14 19.80 -19.48 -20.44
N LYS A 15 20.57 -19.69 -19.36
CA LYS A 15 22.04 -19.60 -19.29
C LYS A 15 22.62 -18.22 -19.66
N LYS A 16 21.83 -17.14 -19.57
CA LYS A 16 22.28 -15.76 -19.77
C LYS A 16 22.82 -15.15 -18.46
N TRP A 17 23.89 -15.75 -17.94
CA TRP A 17 24.46 -15.39 -16.63
C TRP A 17 24.95 -13.94 -16.54
N LYS A 18 25.60 -13.44 -17.61
CA LYS A 18 26.09 -12.06 -17.66
C LYS A 18 24.95 -11.06 -17.55
N ASP A 19 23.88 -11.29 -18.30
CA ASP A 19 22.69 -10.44 -18.28
C ASP A 19 21.99 -10.51 -16.92
N ALA A 20 21.88 -11.70 -16.33
CA ALA A 20 21.30 -11.88 -15.00
C ALA A 20 22.06 -11.09 -13.93
N ILE A 21 23.40 -11.18 -13.91
CA ILE A 21 24.25 -10.40 -13.01
C ILE A 21 24.09 -8.91 -13.29
N GLY A 22 24.09 -8.50 -14.57
CA GLY A 22 23.88 -7.11 -14.97
C GLY A 22 22.56 -6.54 -14.46
N VAL A 23 21.46 -7.29 -14.58
CA VAL A 23 20.14 -6.90 -14.08
C VAL A 23 20.14 -6.76 -12.55
N LEU A 24 20.78 -7.68 -11.82
CA LEU A 24 20.85 -7.58 -10.36
C LEU A 24 21.69 -6.37 -9.93
N VAL A 25 22.88 -6.20 -10.50
CA VAL A 25 23.77 -5.10 -10.12
C VAL A 25 23.12 -3.75 -10.45
N LEU A 26 22.73 -3.54 -11.71
CA LEU A 26 22.16 -2.27 -12.15
C LEU A 26 20.78 -1.99 -11.53
N GLY A 27 19.97 -3.03 -11.32
CA GLY A 27 18.64 -2.90 -10.71
C GLY A 27 18.68 -2.57 -9.22
N PHE A 28 19.69 -3.06 -8.49
CA PHE A 28 19.82 -2.81 -7.05
C PHE A 28 20.67 -1.59 -6.70
N ILE A 29 21.54 -1.09 -7.58
CA ILE A 29 22.33 0.13 -7.32
C ILE A 29 21.47 1.31 -6.84
N PRO A 30 20.39 1.71 -7.54
CA PRO A 30 19.55 2.84 -7.08
C PRO A 30 18.90 2.57 -5.72
N ILE A 31 18.53 1.32 -5.45
CA ILE A 31 17.93 0.91 -4.18
C ILE A 31 18.95 1.02 -3.06
N LEU A 32 20.18 0.55 -3.27
CA LEU A 32 21.26 0.61 -2.30
C LEU A 32 21.68 2.05 -2.00
N ILE A 33 21.78 2.89 -3.03
CA ILE A 33 22.04 4.33 -2.86
C ILE A 33 20.96 4.96 -1.98
N PHE A 34 19.69 4.65 -2.25
CA PHE A 34 18.58 5.17 -1.45
C PHE A 34 18.59 4.64 -0.02
N CYS A 35 18.86 3.34 0.19
CA CYS A 35 18.98 2.75 1.53
C CYS A 35 20.14 3.36 2.32
N TYR A 36 21.27 3.62 1.66
CA TYR A 36 22.40 4.32 2.28
C TYR A 36 22.02 5.74 2.68
N PHE A 37 21.35 6.50 1.81
CA PHE A 37 20.83 7.82 2.14
C PHE A 37 19.86 7.77 3.33
N ASN A 38 18.91 6.83 3.31
CA ASN A 38 17.94 6.63 4.39
C ASN A 38 18.62 6.34 5.73
N TYR A 39 19.64 5.48 5.73
CA TYR A 39 20.40 5.15 6.93
C TYR A 39 21.06 6.38 7.57
N GLN A 40 21.52 7.34 6.76
CA GLN A 40 22.09 8.59 7.27
C GLN A 40 21.04 9.54 7.89
N GLN A 41 19.78 9.47 7.45
CA GLN A 41 18.71 10.33 7.97
C GLN A 41 18.03 9.73 9.20
N ASP A 42 17.68 8.44 9.12
CA ASP A 42 16.73 7.80 10.04
C ASP A 42 17.36 6.68 10.87
N GLY A 43 18.61 6.30 10.60
CA GLY A 43 19.31 5.18 11.27
C GLY A 43 18.84 3.79 10.85
N TYR A 44 17.78 3.66 10.06
CA TYR A 44 17.31 2.40 9.47
C TYR A 44 17.84 2.23 8.05
N PHE A 45 18.27 1.01 7.72
CA PHE A 45 18.81 0.73 6.38
C PHE A 45 17.72 0.79 5.31
N PHE A 46 16.58 0.16 5.55
CA PHE A 46 15.42 0.31 4.67
C PHE A 46 14.55 1.49 5.09
N PRO A 47 13.79 2.09 4.16
CA PRO A 47 12.84 3.14 4.47
C PRO A 47 11.82 2.67 5.51
N ASN A 48 11.36 3.59 6.35
CA ASN A 48 10.41 3.30 7.43
C ASN A 48 9.15 2.58 6.91
N SER A 49 8.69 2.92 5.70
CA SER A 49 7.57 2.23 5.05
C SER A 49 7.81 0.74 4.78
N VAL A 50 9.05 0.34 4.49
CA VAL A 50 9.46 -1.07 4.30
C VAL A 50 9.65 -1.74 5.65
N GLU A 51 10.25 -1.05 6.63
CA GLU A 51 10.45 -1.59 7.98
C GLU A 51 9.12 -1.87 8.70
N VAL A 52 8.15 -0.96 8.56
CA VAL A 52 6.83 -1.06 9.19
C VAL A 52 5.89 -2.03 8.46
N LYS A 53 5.80 -1.91 7.12
CA LYS A 53 4.79 -2.68 6.34
C LYS A 53 5.32 -3.97 5.74
N GLY A 54 6.64 -4.12 5.66
CA GLY A 54 7.28 -5.28 5.06
C GLY A 54 7.00 -6.55 5.84
N THR A 55 6.79 -7.65 5.11
CA THR A 55 6.75 -8.98 5.74
C THR A 55 8.19 -9.44 5.92
N LYS A 56 8.72 -9.31 7.15
CA LYS A 56 10.06 -9.81 7.50
C LYS A 56 10.01 -11.33 7.61
N LEU A 57 10.94 -12.00 6.92
CA LEU A 57 11.20 -13.42 7.12
C LEU A 57 12.36 -13.54 8.11
N SER A 58 12.08 -13.90 9.37
CA SER A 58 13.11 -14.23 10.34
C SER A 58 13.41 -15.73 10.30
N LEU A 59 14.70 -16.07 10.32
CA LEU A 59 15.19 -17.46 10.39
C LEU A 59 15.20 -17.94 11.85
N ASP A 60 14.06 -17.82 12.53
CA ASP A 60 13.86 -18.24 13.91
C ASP A 60 12.93 -19.46 14.01
N SER A 61 12.56 -19.86 15.23
CA SER A 61 11.66 -20.99 15.49
C SER A 61 10.27 -20.84 14.84
N ASN A 62 9.90 -19.62 14.43
CA ASN A 62 8.62 -19.31 13.80
C ASN A 62 8.67 -19.35 12.27
N ILE A 63 9.77 -19.80 11.65
CA ILE A 63 9.88 -19.84 10.18
C ILE A 63 8.72 -20.59 9.51
N PHE A 64 8.24 -21.69 10.10
CA PHE A 64 7.10 -22.45 9.56
C PHE A 64 5.79 -21.66 9.59
N SER A 65 5.52 -20.93 10.67
CA SER A 65 4.31 -20.10 10.76
C SER A 65 4.39 -18.89 9.82
N GLN A 66 5.58 -18.32 9.64
CA GLN A 66 5.83 -17.26 8.66
C GLN A 66 5.64 -17.74 7.22
N LEU A 67 6.19 -18.91 6.87
CA LEU A 67 6.00 -19.51 5.55
C LEU A 67 4.54 -19.84 5.29
N LYS A 68 3.82 -20.36 6.29
CA LYS A 68 2.37 -20.57 6.20
C LYS A 68 1.64 -19.26 5.96
N MET A 69 1.96 -18.20 6.69
CA MET A 69 1.37 -16.88 6.48
C MET A 69 1.62 -16.35 5.06
N ILE A 70 2.85 -16.47 4.56
CA ILE A 70 3.22 -15.97 3.23
C ILE A 70 2.55 -16.78 2.11
N LEU A 71 2.53 -18.11 2.20
CA LEU A 71 2.01 -18.98 1.14
C LEU A 71 0.49 -19.15 1.21
N VAL A 72 -0.06 -19.32 2.40
CA VAL A 72 -1.47 -19.62 2.61
C VAL A 72 -2.26 -18.33 2.77
N ASP A 73 -1.93 -17.52 3.77
CA ASP A 73 -2.76 -16.36 4.11
C ASP A 73 -2.60 -15.22 3.10
N ASN A 74 -1.36 -14.88 2.74
CA ASN A 74 -1.06 -13.77 1.81
C ASN A 74 -1.29 -14.14 0.34
N PHE A 75 -1.19 -15.42 -0.03
CA PHE A 75 -1.33 -15.87 -1.42
C PHE A 75 -2.60 -16.69 -1.67
N ILE A 76 -2.73 -17.89 -1.09
CA ILE A 76 -3.88 -18.77 -1.36
C ILE A 76 -5.21 -18.15 -0.91
N PHE A 77 -5.29 -17.47 0.24
CA PHE A 77 -6.53 -16.86 0.72
C PHE A 77 -6.70 -15.40 0.29
N ASN A 78 -5.83 -14.91 -0.58
CA ASN A 78 -5.88 -13.54 -1.06
C ASN A 78 -6.91 -13.38 -2.17
N ILE A 79 -8.11 -12.92 -1.79
CA ILE A 79 -9.20 -12.64 -2.73
C ILE A 79 -8.76 -11.70 -3.87
N SER A 80 -7.87 -10.74 -3.60
CA SER A 80 -7.36 -9.83 -4.64
C SER A 80 -6.53 -10.56 -5.69
N PHE A 81 -5.77 -11.60 -5.31
CA PHE A 81 -5.05 -12.44 -6.28
C PHE A 81 -6.02 -13.08 -7.29
N TYR A 82 -7.15 -13.62 -6.84
CA TYR A 82 -8.14 -14.20 -7.73
C TYR A 82 -8.84 -13.18 -8.64
N LYS A 83 -9.00 -11.95 -8.16
CA LYS A 83 -9.57 -10.84 -8.95
C LYS A 83 -8.61 -10.23 -9.97
N ILE A 84 -7.31 -10.49 -9.87
CA ILE A 84 -6.28 -9.80 -10.67
C ILE A 84 -5.41 -10.80 -11.43
N GLY A 85 -4.78 -11.72 -10.71
CA GLY A 85 -3.69 -12.57 -11.22
C GLY A 85 -4.13 -13.92 -11.73
N PHE A 86 -5.22 -14.49 -11.20
CA PHE A 86 -5.59 -15.88 -11.47
C PHE A 86 -5.82 -16.17 -12.96
N PHE A 87 -6.71 -15.44 -13.63
CA PHE A 87 -6.99 -15.69 -15.05
C PHE A 87 -5.82 -15.33 -15.98
N PRO A 88 -5.10 -14.20 -15.82
CA PRO A 88 -3.90 -13.93 -16.60
C PRO A 88 -2.80 -15.00 -16.44
N ILE A 89 -2.57 -15.49 -15.22
CA ILE A 89 -1.57 -16.54 -14.95
C ILE A 89 -1.98 -17.86 -15.63
N ILE A 90 -3.24 -18.27 -15.52
CA ILE A 90 -3.73 -19.47 -16.21
C ILE A 90 -3.58 -19.32 -17.72
N LEU A 91 -3.88 -18.14 -18.26
CA LEU A 91 -3.71 -17.88 -19.69
C LEU A 91 -2.23 -17.97 -20.10
N CYS A 92 -1.31 -17.42 -19.30
CA CYS A 92 0.14 -17.61 -19.50
C CYS A 92 0.52 -19.09 -19.46
N ALA A 93 0.02 -19.84 -18.48
CA ALA A 93 0.30 -21.26 -18.31
C ALA A 93 -0.19 -22.10 -19.50
N VAL A 94 -1.35 -21.76 -20.10
CA VAL A 94 -1.85 -22.43 -21.31
C VAL A 94 -0.89 -22.23 -22.49
N PHE A 95 -0.37 -21.02 -22.71
CA PHE A 95 0.59 -20.76 -23.77
C PHE A 95 1.93 -21.47 -23.54
N ILE A 96 2.46 -21.41 -22.31
CA ILE A 96 3.70 -22.09 -21.94
C ILE A 96 3.55 -23.61 -22.10
N TYR A 97 2.44 -24.18 -21.64
CA TYR A 97 2.17 -25.62 -21.73
C TYR A 97 2.06 -26.12 -23.18
N ARG A 98 1.51 -25.31 -24.09
CA ARG A 98 1.48 -25.66 -25.53
C ARG A 98 2.88 -25.76 -26.11
N ASP A 99 3.75 -24.81 -25.77
CA ASP A 99 5.14 -24.79 -26.25
C ASP A 99 5.96 -25.94 -25.63
N LEU A 100 5.67 -26.33 -24.38
CA LEU A 100 6.30 -27.52 -23.74
C LEU A 100 6.02 -28.84 -24.47
N LYS A 101 4.96 -28.92 -25.28
CA LYS A 101 4.67 -30.13 -26.08
C LYS A 101 5.53 -30.25 -27.33
N THR A 102 6.14 -29.16 -27.79
CA THR A 102 6.78 -29.09 -29.11
C THR A 102 8.23 -28.63 -29.05
N LYS A 103 8.66 -27.99 -27.96
CA LYS A 103 9.99 -27.38 -27.80
C LYS A 103 10.69 -27.92 -26.56
N ASN A 104 12.02 -27.78 -26.54
CA ASN A 104 12.78 -28.10 -25.33
C ASN A 104 12.60 -27.00 -24.26
N PHE A 105 12.99 -27.30 -23.01
CA PHE A 105 12.81 -26.39 -21.89
C PHE A 105 13.41 -24.99 -22.11
N ILE A 106 14.63 -24.90 -22.67
CA ILE A 106 15.32 -23.61 -22.86
C ILE A 106 14.58 -22.74 -23.89
N GLU A 107 14.14 -23.35 -25.00
CA GLU A 107 13.34 -22.68 -26.03
C GLU A 107 12.00 -22.19 -25.49
N VAL A 108 11.31 -23.00 -24.67
CA VAL A 108 10.05 -22.59 -24.05
C VAL A 108 10.25 -21.38 -23.15
N VAL A 109 11.27 -21.42 -22.28
CA VAL A 109 11.56 -20.31 -21.36
C VAL A 109 11.94 -19.06 -22.16
N HIS A 110 12.71 -19.20 -23.23
CA HIS A 110 13.08 -18.09 -24.11
C HIS A 110 11.87 -17.46 -24.80
N ASP A 111 11.01 -18.25 -25.45
CA ASP A 111 9.89 -17.76 -26.25
C ASP A 111 8.71 -17.24 -25.41
N ASN A 112 8.65 -17.66 -24.14
CA ASN A 112 7.65 -17.24 -23.17
C ASN A 112 8.26 -16.44 -22.01
N PHE A 113 9.44 -15.87 -22.19
CA PHE A 113 10.23 -15.20 -21.15
C PHE A 113 9.39 -14.22 -20.33
N PHE A 114 8.73 -13.27 -20.98
CA PHE A 114 7.94 -12.27 -20.27
C PHE A 114 6.63 -12.82 -19.67
N LEU A 115 6.04 -13.87 -20.25
CA LEU A 115 4.88 -14.54 -19.64
C LEU A 115 5.26 -15.16 -18.29
N ILE A 116 6.45 -15.79 -18.24
CA ILE A 116 7.00 -16.38 -17.01
C ILE A 116 7.33 -15.28 -16.00
N VAL A 117 8.02 -14.21 -16.42
CA VAL A 117 8.40 -13.10 -15.55
C VAL A 117 7.19 -12.44 -14.90
N PHE A 118 6.16 -12.07 -15.67
CA PHE A 118 4.98 -11.42 -15.09
C PHE A 118 4.11 -12.37 -14.25
N SER A 119 4.07 -13.67 -14.59
CA SER A 119 3.40 -14.67 -13.75
C SER A 119 4.08 -14.81 -12.39
N LEU A 120 5.40 -14.96 -12.37
CA LEU A 120 6.18 -15.01 -11.13
C LEU A 120 6.10 -13.69 -10.36
N LEU A 121 6.07 -12.55 -11.06
CA LEU A 121 5.95 -11.24 -10.43
C LEU A 121 4.63 -11.09 -9.68
N MET A 122 3.53 -11.52 -10.28
CA MET A 122 2.21 -11.50 -9.64
C MET A 122 2.19 -12.41 -8.40
N ILE A 123 2.78 -13.61 -8.49
CA ILE A 123 2.86 -14.55 -7.36
C ILE A 123 3.70 -13.95 -6.22
N CYS A 124 4.93 -13.49 -6.50
CA CYS A 124 5.79 -12.87 -5.49
C CYS A 124 5.17 -11.60 -4.90
N HIS A 125 4.55 -10.74 -5.71
CA HIS A 125 3.87 -9.56 -5.19
C HIS A 125 2.74 -9.96 -4.24
N SER A 126 1.98 -11.00 -4.57
CA SER A 126 0.87 -11.47 -3.71
C SER A 126 1.37 -12.07 -2.41
N MET A 127 2.49 -12.79 -2.43
CA MET A 127 3.09 -13.43 -1.25
C MET A 127 3.67 -12.41 -0.26
N PHE A 128 4.33 -11.36 -0.75
CA PHE A 128 5.17 -10.49 0.06
C PHE A 128 4.67 -9.04 0.18
N ALA A 129 3.67 -8.64 -0.63
CA ALA A 129 3.12 -7.29 -0.65
C ALA A 129 1.59 -7.30 -0.69
N ASP A 130 0.98 -6.17 -0.30
CA ASP A 130 -0.47 -6.05 -0.27
C ASP A 130 -1.03 -5.56 -1.61
N LEU A 131 -1.91 -6.36 -2.23
CA LEU A 131 -2.63 -5.98 -3.44
C LEU A 131 -3.78 -4.99 -3.19
N LYS A 132 -4.15 -4.71 -1.94
CA LYS A 132 -5.30 -3.88 -1.56
C LYS A 132 -5.09 -2.36 -1.68
N GLY A 133 -3.97 -1.91 -2.25
CA GLY A 133 -3.57 -0.50 -2.33
C GLY A 133 -4.35 0.36 -3.33
N MET A 134 -5.69 0.31 -3.32
CA MET A 134 -6.57 1.17 -4.14
C MET A 134 -6.14 1.21 -5.62
N PHE A 135 -6.02 0.03 -6.24
CA PHE A 135 -5.58 -0.18 -7.63
C PHE A 135 -4.12 0.15 -7.96
N ARG A 136 -3.34 0.79 -7.07
CA ARG A 136 -1.95 1.22 -7.36
C ARG A 136 -1.07 0.07 -7.82
N TYR A 137 -1.02 -1.01 -7.04
CA TYR A 137 -0.18 -2.16 -7.36
C TYR A 137 -0.81 -3.08 -8.41
N GLU A 138 -2.15 -3.10 -8.47
CA GLU A 138 -2.86 -3.90 -9.47
C GLU A 138 -2.62 -3.35 -10.88
N ALA A 139 -2.62 -2.02 -11.04
CA ALA A 139 -2.53 -1.35 -12.32
C ALA A 139 -1.24 -1.71 -13.07
N TYR A 140 -0.07 -1.59 -12.43
CA TYR A 140 1.20 -1.87 -13.11
C TYR A 140 1.33 -3.36 -13.50
N ILE A 141 0.81 -4.28 -12.67
CA ILE A 141 0.86 -5.72 -12.97
C ILE A 141 -0.09 -6.05 -14.12
N LEU A 142 -1.31 -5.50 -14.12
CA LEU A 142 -2.27 -5.69 -15.19
C LEU A 142 -1.77 -5.10 -16.51
N THR A 143 -1.17 -3.91 -16.49
CA THR A 143 -0.51 -3.33 -17.68
C THR A 143 0.58 -4.26 -18.21
N GLY A 144 1.40 -4.83 -17.32
CA GLY A 144 2.40 -5.84 -17.66
C GLY A 144 1.79 -7.06 -18.34
N PHE A 145 0.73 -7.63 -17.75
CA PHE A 145 -0.01 -8.75 -18.35
C PHE A 145 -0.61 -8.39 -19.71
N SER A 146 -1.19 -7.20 -19.87
CA SER A 146 -1.72 -6.72 -21.14
C SER A 146 -0.63 -6.67 -22.22
N MET A 147 0.54 -6.13 -21.90
CA MET A 147 1.66 -6.03 -22.84
C MET A 147 2.13 -7.40 -23.33
N VAL A 148 2.11 -8.44 -22.48
CA VAL A 148 2.61 -9.78 -22.85
C VAL A 148 1.52 -10.68 -23.44
N LEU A 149 0.26 -10.53 -23.04
CA LEU A 149 -0.84 -11.40 -23.47
C LEU A 149 -1.52 -10.91 -24.75
N ILE A 150 -1.71 -9.60 -24.94
CA ILE A 150 -2.38 -9.05 -26.14
C ILE A 150 -1.73 -9.55 -27.45
N PRO A 151 -0.39 -9.54 -27.58
CA PRO A 151 0.27 -10.08 -28.78
C PRO A 151 -0.05 -11.56 -29.07
N LYS A 152 -0.28 -12.37 -28.02
CA LYS A 152 -0.57 -13.81 -28.15
C LYS A 152 -2.02 -14.09 -28.57
N ILE A 153 -2.93 -13.13 -28.39
CA ILE A 153 -4.36 -13.27 -28.68
C ILE A 153 -4.83 -12.38 -29.85
N THR A 154 -3.93 -11.82 -30.66
CA THR A 154 -4.28 -10.95 -31.81
C THR A 154 -5.30 -11.60 -32.76
N ARG A 155 -5.22 -12.91 -32.98
CA ARG A 155 -6.22 -13.64 -33.80
C ARG A 155 -7.63 -13.61 -33.23
N LEU A 156 -7.81 -13.52 -31.91
CA LEU A 156 -9.13 -13.32 -31.32
C LEU A 156 -9.73 -11.97 -31.73
N ILE A 157 -8.90 -10.96 -31.99
CA ILE A 157 -9.32 -9.62 -32.40
C ILE A 157 -9.66 -9.59 -33.90
N PHE A 158 -8.79 -10.16 -34.75
CA PHE A 158 -8.93 -10.08 -36.21
C PHE A 158 -9.74 -11.21 -36.85
N ASP A 159 -9.89 -12.36 -36.18
CA ASP A 159 -10.60 -13.54 -36.68
C ASP A 159 -11.49 -14.16 -35.58
N PHE A 160 -12.32 -13.31 -34.97
CA PHE A 160 -13.09 -13.61 -33.77
C PHE A 160 -13.93 -14.89 -33.85
N ASN A 161 -14.77 -15.02 -34.90
CA ASN A 161 -15.72 -16.13 -35.03
C ASN A 161 -15.03 -17.49 -35.14
N ASN A 162 -13.98 -17.59 -35.94
CA ASN A 162 -13.24 -18.85 -36.11
C ASN A 162 -12.39 -19.14 -34.86
N TYR A 163 -11.75 -18.12 -34.29
CA TYR A 163 -10.92 -18.28 -33.10
C TYR A 163 -11.72 -18.80 -31.91
N ILE A 164 -12.90 -18.22 -31.60
CA ILE A 164 -13.70 -18.66 -30.45
C ILE A 164 -14.17 -20.11 -30.59
N ARG A 165 -14.53 -20.54 -31.80
CA ARG A 165 -14.95 -21.93 -32.06
C ARG A 165 -13.80 -22.92 -31.84
N ARG A 166 -12.59 -22.55 -32.26
CA ARG A 166 -11.39 -23.40 -32.18
C ARG A 166 -10.74 -23.38 -30.79
N GLU A 167 -10.65 -22.21 -30.18
CA GLU A 167 -9.86 -21.92 -28.98
C GLU A 167 -10.76 -21.57 -27.79
N LYS A 168 -11.69 -22.49 -27.46
CA LYS A 168 -12.72 -22.27 -26.43
C LYS A 168 -12.15 -21.90 -25.06
N LEU A 169 -11.11 -22.58 -24.60
CA LEU A 169 -10.48 -22.33 -23.29
C LEU A 169 -9.85 -20.93 -23.23
N ILE A 170 -9.04 -20.57 -24.23
CA ILE A 170 -8.40 -19.25 -24.28
C ILE A 170 -9.47 -18.16 -24.35
N SER A 171 -10.48 -18.35 -25.19
CA SER A 171 -11.58 -17.39 -25.35
C SER A 171 -12.36 -17.19 -24.05
N LEU A 172 -12.63 -18.27 -23.30
CA LEU A 172 -13.25 -18.20 -21.99
C LEU A 172 -12.39 -17.42 -20.99
N LEU A 173 -11.09 -17.71 -20.92
CA LEU A 173 -10.16 -17.02 -20.02
C LEU A 173 -10.05 -15.52 -20.35
N VAL A 174 -10.02 -15.16 -21.64
CA VAL A 174 -10.05 -13.76 -22.07
C VAL A 174 -11.37 -13.10 -21.68
N ALA A 175 -12.50 -13.78 -21.88
CA ALA A 175 -13.81 -13.26 -21.47
C ALA A 175 -13.89 -13.02 -19.95
N MET A 176 -13.35 -13.92 -19.12
CA MET A 176 -13.27 -13.73 -17.67
C MET A 176 -12.42 -12.51 -17.29
N ASN A 177 -11.29 -12.30 -17.97
CA ASN A 177 -10.47 -11.10 -17.76
C ASN A 177 -11.21 -9.81 -18.15
N ILE A 178 -11.95 -9.81 -19.25
CA ILE A 178 -12.76 -8.67 -19.68
C ILE A 178 -13.87 -8.37 -18.67
N LEU A 179 -14.54 -9.39 -18.15
CA LEU A 179 -15.57 -9.23 -17.11
C LEU A 179 -14.99 -8.62 -15.83
N LEU A 180 -13.83 -9.10 -15.39
CA LEU A 180 -13.13 -8.52 -14.23
C LEU A 180 -12.66 -7.09 -14.50
N PHE A 181 -12.26 -6.79 -15.74
CA PHE A 181 -11.91 -5.42 -16.13
C PHE A 181 -13.11 -4.47 -16.00
N PHE A 182 -14.29 -4.86 -16.46
CA PHE A 182 -15.52 -4.06 -16.27
C PHE A 182 -15.86 -3.86 -14.80
N TYR A 183 -15.80 -4.93 -13.99
CA TYR A 183 -15.99 -4.83 -12.54
C TYR A 183 -15.02 -3.83 -11.90
N LYS A 184 -13.73 -3.91 -12.26
CA LYS A 184 -12.70 -2.99 -11.76
C LYS A 184 -12.92 -1.56 -12.27
N GLY A 185 -13.28 -1.37 -13.53
CA GLY A 185 -13.58 -0.06 -14.10
C GLY A 185 -14.72 0.63 -13.35
N PHE A 186 -15.77 -0.11 -12.99
CA PHE A 186 -16.87 0.41 -12.17
C PHE A 186 -16.40 0.80 -10.77
N MET A 187 -15.62 -0.05 -10.09
CA MET A 187 -15.09 0.25 -8.76
C MET A 187 -14.06 1.39 -8.79
N ALA A 188 -13.27 1.53 -9.86
CA ALA A 188 -12.30 2.60 -10.03
C ALA A 188 -12.99 3.94 -10.28
N HIS A 189 -14.14 3.94 -10.96
CA HIS A 189 -14.90 5.16 -11.22
C HIS A 189 -15.30 5.87 -9.91
N THR A 190 -15.78 5.15 -8.91
CA THR A 190 -16.15 5.73 -7.61
C THR A 190 -14.95 6.31 -6.86
N VAL A 191 -13.80 5.63 -6.93
CA VAL A 191 -12.54 6.12 -6.36
C VAL A 191 -12.05 7.37 -7.07
N LEU A 192 -12.20 7.46 -8.39
CA LEU A 192 -11.81 8.64 -9.17
C LEU A 192 -12.75 9.81 -8.97
N SER A 193 -14.06 9.58 -8.83
CA SER A 193 -15.06 10.64 -8.62
C SER A 193 -14.98 11.24 -7.22
N ASP A 194 -14.96 10.39 -6.19
CA ASP A 194 -15.14 10.82 -4.79
C ASP A 194 -13.87 10.73 -3.96
N GLY A 195 -12.83 10.06 -4.46
CA GLY A 195 -11.59 9.87 -3.71
C GLY A 195 -10.86 11.17 -3.41
N GLY A 196 -10.79 12.09 -4.37
CA GLY A 196 -10.21 13.42 -4.16
C GLY A 196 -11.05 14.27 -3.20
N LYS A 197 -12.38 14.16 -3.28
CA LYS A 197 -13.31 14.85 -2.38
C LYS A 197 -13.11 14.42 -0.92
N ASN A 198 -12.99 13.11 -0.66
CA ASN A 198 -12.68 12.58 0.67
C ASN A 198 -11.37 13.14 1.24
N ILE A 199 -10.30 13.18 0.44
CA ILE A 199 -9.02 13.77 0.86
C ILE A 199 -9.15 15.27 1.14
N TYR A 200 -9.92 15.98 0.32
CA TYR A 200 -10.19 17.40 0.52
C TYR A 200 -10.97 17.69 1.80
N GLU A 201 -11.96 16.85 2.12
CA GLU A 201 -12.84 17.00 3.28
C GLU A 201 -12.17 16.59 4.59
N GLN A 202 -11.20 15.69 4.58
CA GLN A 202 -10.56 15.21 5.81
C GLN A 202 -9.12 15.71 5.98
N GLN A 203 -8.18 15.27 5.13
CA GLN A 203 -6.76 15.60 5.25
C GLN A 203 -6.48 17.08 4.93
N ILE A 204 -7.05 17.63 3.85
CA ILE A 204 -6.85 19.04 3.50
C ILE A 204 -7.54 19.98 4.50
N GLN A 205 -8.72 19.63 5.02
CA GLN A 205 -9.33 20.46 6.08
C GLN A 205 -8.49 20.45 7.35
N SER A 206 -7.95 19.29 7.75
CA SER A 206 -7.03 19.20 8.88
C SER A 206 -5.78 20.05 8.65
N ALA A 207 -5.21 19.99 7.44
CA ALA A 207 -4.04 20.79 7.06
C ALA A 207 -4.34 22.29 7.12
N ARG A 208 -5.48 22.75 6.58
CA ARG A 208 -5.90 24.16 6.64
C ARG A 208 -6.12 24.62 8.09
N PHE A 209 -6.73 23.77 8.92
CA PHE A 209 -6.94 24.07 10.33
C PHE A 209 -5.61 24.24 11.07
N LEU A 210 -4.68 23.30 10.88
CA LEU A 210 -3.33 23.36 11.44
C LEU A 210 -2.58 24.58 10.92
N HIS A 211 -2.59 24.85 9.61
CA HIS A 211 -1.96 26.04 9.03
C HIS A 211 -2.46 27.34 9.67
N THR A 212 -3.75 27.41 10.01
CA THR A 212 -4.35 28.65 10.54
C THR A 212 -3.98 28.90 12.01
N TYR A 213 -3.88 27.84 12.83
CA TYR A 213 -3.80 27.99 14.29
C TYR A 213 -2.57 27.31 14.94
N TYR A 214 -1.88 26.43 14.22
CA TYR A 214 -0.85 25.52 14.72
C TYR A 214 0.26 25.29 13.67
N ASN A 215 0.58 26.28 12.83
CA ASN A 215 1.43 26.05 11.64
C ASN A 215 2.81 25.49 11.97
N ASP A 216 3.42 25.94 13.07
CA ASP A 216 4.77 25.57 13.48
C ASP A 216 4.75 24.67 14.73
N SER A 217 3.58 24.18 15.11
CA SER A 217 3.35 23.40 16.33
C SER A 217 3.82 21.95 16.18
N LYS A 218 3.97 21.29 17.32
CA LYS A 218 4.19 19.84 17.39
C LYS A 218 2.87 19.10 17.41
N VAL A 219 2.63 18.28 16.38
CA VAL A 219 1.35 17.63 16.13
C VAL A 219 1.54 16.12 16.06
N VAL A 220 0.64 15.37 16.69
CA VAL A 220 0.56 13.91 16.52
C VAL A 220 -0.52 13.62 15.48
N ALA A 221 -0.23 12.84 14.44
CA ALA A 221 -1.25 12.49 13.46
C ALA A 221 -0.97 11.12 12.82
N ASN A 222 -1.93 10.64 12.03
CA ASN A 222 -1.74 9.47 11.16
C ASN A 222 -1.58 9.83 9.67
N ASP A 223 -1.80 11.10 9.31
CA ASP A 223 -1.54 11.58 7.96
C ASP A 223 -0.14 12.19 7.91
N ILE A 224 0.66 11.80 6.92
CA ILE A 224 1.99 12.39 6.64
C ILE A 224 1.99 13.21 5.34
N GLY A 225 0.81 13.41 4.76
CA GLY A 225 0.64 13.91 3.39
C GLY A 225 0.27 15.38 3.38
N ALA A 226 -1.03 15.66 3.34
CA ALA A 226 -1.50 17.04 3.17
C ALA A 226 -1.11 17.92 4.37
N ILE A 227 -1.15 17.35 5.59
CA ILE A 227 -0.89 18.15 6.78
C ILE A 227 0.56 18.64 6.84
N THR A 228 1.53 17.84 6.42
CA THR A 228 2.96 18.23 6.39
C THR A 228 3.34 18.98 5.12
N TYR A 229 2.59 18.82 4.03
CA TYR A 229 2.84 19.55 2.79
C TYR A 229 2.39 21.02 2.88
N TYR A 230 1.31 21.31 3.59
CA TYR A 230 0.71 22.64 3.70
C TYR A 230 0.98 23.34 5.04
N THR A 231 1.81 22.77 5.91
CA THR A 231 2.19 23.37 7.19
C THR A 231 3.65 23.09 7.50
N ASP A 232 4.20 23.84 8.45
CA ASP A 232 5.56 23.67 8.96
C ASP A 232 5.59 22.91 10.30
N ILE A 233 4.57 22.06 10.53
CA ILE A 233 4.43 21.31 11.79
C ILE A 233 5.58 20.33 11.97
N HIS A 234 5.92 20.09 13.23
CA HIS A 234 6.74 18.94 13.59
C HIS A 234 5.82 17.74 13.91
N LEU A 235 5.82 16.76 13.02
CA LEU A 235 4.89 15.63 13.07
C LEU A 235 5.46 14.43 13.84
N LEU A 236 4.66 13.91 14.77
CA LEU A 236 4.76 12.51 15.23
C LEU A 236 3.70 11.68 14.50
N ASP A 237 4.14 10.87 13.54
CA ASP A 237 3.31 9.97 12.76
C ASP A 237 3.08 8.65 13.50
N ILE A 238 1.85 8.42 13.99
CA ILE A 238 1.52 7.21 14.74
C ILE A 238 1.67 5.92 13.92
N ALA A 239 1.63 6.00 12.58
CA ALA A 239 1.85 4.86 11.70
C ALA A 239 3.34 4.52 11.52
N GLY A 240 4.25 5.40 11.96
CA GLY A 240 5.70 5.24 11.91
C GLY A 240 6.30 5.27 10.51
N LEU A 241 5.62 5.87 9.54
CA LEU A 241 6.17 6.10 8.21
C LEU A 241 7.03 7.37 8.18
N GLY A 242 6.59 8.41 8.89
CA GLY A 242 7.29 9.69 9.02
C GLY A 242 8.06 9.89 10.34
N SER A 243 7.98 8.94 11.27
CA SER A 243 8.61 9.05 12.59
C SER A 243 9.26 7.74 13.02
N THR A 244 10.58 7.75 13.15
CA THR A 244 11.39 6.56 13.45
C THR A 244 11.12 6.03 14.86
N GLU A 245 10.76 6.91 15.78
CA GLU A 245 10.39 6.60 17.17
C GLU A 245 9.17 5.67 17.26
N MET A 246 8.34 5.65 16.21
CA MET A 246 7.13 4.84 16.12
C MET A 246 7.35 3.47 15.46
N ILE A 247 8.52 3.19 14.88
CA ILE A 247 8.85 1.91 14.23
C ILE A 247 8.76 0.72 15.20
N PRO A 248 9.31 0.77 16.44
CA PRO A 248 9.27 -0.37 17.37
C PRO A 248 7.85 -0.85 17.72
N PHE A 249 6.87 0.04 17.61
CA PHE A 249 5.46 -0.22 17.89
C PHE A 249 4.68 -0.72 16.67
N ASN A 250 5.14 -0.42 15.45
CA ASN A 250 4.43 -0.73 14.21
C ASN A 250 5.04 -1.90 13.41
N GLU A 251 6.31 -2.25 13.66
CA GLU A 251 6.96 -3.38 12.98
C GLU A 251 6.22 -4.71 13.23
N ASN A 252 6.28 -5.62 12.25
CA ASN A 252 5.71 -6.97 12.33
C ASN A 252 4.21 -7.01 12.69
N LYS A 253 3.46 -5.92 12.43
CA LYS A 253 2.02 -5.81 12.74
C LYS A 253 1.72 -6.04 14.22
N LYS A 254 2.62 -5.61 15.12
CA LYS A 254 2.40 -5.65 16.56
C LYS A 254 1.12 -4.90 16.93
N LEU A 255 0.35 -5.47 17.86
CA LEU A 255 -0.76 -4.75 18.49
C LEU A 255 -0.20 -3.75 19.49
N PHE A 256 -0.87 -2.62 19.64
CA PHE A 256 -0.49 -1.64 20.65
C PHE A 256 -0.80 -2.18 22.05
N ASP A 257 0.00 -1.76 23.01
CA ASP A 257 -0.06 -2.20 24.40
C ASP A 257 0.16 -1.02 25.36
N GLN A 258 0.30 -1.31 26.64
CA GLN A 258 0.55 -0.27 27.65
C GLN A 258 1.87 0.48 27.39
N LYS A 259 2.91 -0.17 26.84
CA LYS A 259 4.18 0.51 26.55
C LYS A 259 4.02 1.57 25.46
N PHE A 260 3.18 1.31 24.47
CA PHE A 260 2.80 2.31 23.47
C PHE A 260 2.10 3.52 24.10
N LYS A 261 1.13 3.27 25.00
CA LYS A 261 0.43 4.35 25.72
C LYS A 261 1.39 5.16 26.59
N ASP A 262 2.27 4.50 27.32
CA ASP A 262 3.26 5.13 28.18
C ASP A 262 4.23 5.98 27.35
N PHE A 263 4.71 5.43 26.21
CA PHE A 263 5.54 6.17 25.26
C PHE A 263 4.84 7.43 24.75
N LEU A 264 3.61 7.33 24.23
CA LEU A 264 2.90 8.52 23.74
C LEU A 264 2.65 9.55 24.85
N THR A 265 2.38 9.09 26.07
CA THR A 265 2.18 9.98 27.23
C THR A 265 3.45 10.75 27.56
N GLN A 266 4.56 10.03 27.72
CA GLN A 266 5.86 10.61 28.09
C GLN A 266 6.42 11.46 26.95
N TYR A 267 6.54 10.88 25.75
CA TYR A 267 7.11 11.55 24.59
C TYR A 267 6.31 12.79 24.21
N GLY A 268 4.97 12.70 24.21
CA GLY A 268 4.08 13.81 23.94
C GLY A 268 4.26 14.98 24.93
N SER A 269 4.39 14.67 26.22
CA SER A 269 4.59 15.69 27.26
C SER A 269 5.99 16.29 27.24
N GLU A 270 7.05 15.47 27.18
CA GLU A 270 8.44 15.91 27.24
C GLU A 270 8.82 16.78 26.04
N HIS A 271 8.25 16.47 24.88
CA HIS A 271 8.52 17.21 23.65
C HIS A 271 7.52 18.33 23.39
N ASN A 272 6.54 18.57 24.27
CA ASN A 272 5.51 19.61 24.14
C ASN A 272 4.66 19.48 22.87
N TYR A 273 4.12 18.28 22.60
CA TYR A 273 3.09 18.11 21.58
C TYR A 273 1.78 18.76 22.04
N GLU A 274 1.10 19.44 21.12
CA GLU A 274 -0.05 20.28 21.45
C GLU A 274 -1.38 19.65 21.05
N VAL A 275 -1.44 19.15 19.81
CA VAL A 275 -2.66 18.65 19.18
C VAL A 275 -2.40 17.26 18.60
N ALA A 276 -3.38 16.37 18.74
CA ALA A 276 -3.40 15.12 18.00
C ALA A 276 -4.60 15.09 17.05
N ILE A 277 -4.37 14.82 15.75
CA ILE A 277 -5.41 14.64 14.74
C ILE A 277 -5.32 13.20 14.22
N VAL A 278 -6.13 12.31 14.80
CA VAL A 278 -5.94 10.87 14.64
C VAL A 278 -7.25 10.12 14.37
N TYR A 279 -7.14 8.98 13.70
CA TYR A 279 -8.20 7.98 13.71
C TYR A 279 -8.18 7.29 15.06
N GLU A 280 -9.18 7.51 15.90
CA GLU A 280 -9.19 6.95 17.26
C GLU A 280 -9.01 5.42 17.28
N ASN A 281 -9.62 4.72 16.31
CA ASN A 281 -9.48 3.26 16.17
C ASN A 281 -8.03 2.81 15.91
N TRP A 282 -7.18 3.67 15.36
CA TRP A 282 -5.76 3.33 15.12
C TRP A 282 -4.95 3.34 16.41
N LEU A 283 -5.41 4.03 17.47
CA LEU A 283 -4.82 3.95 18.79
C LEU A 283 -5.18 2.65 19.53
N GLN A 284 -6.11 1.83 19.01
CA GLN A 284 -6.48 0.51 19.57
C GLN A 284 -6.91 0.57 21.05
N GLY A 285 -7.47 1.69 21.51
CA GLY A 285 -7.83 1.90 22.92
C GLY A 285 -6.70 2.38 23.83
N PHE A 286 -5.50 2.60 23.28
CA PHE A 286 -4.30 3.06 23.99
C PHE A 286 -4.03 4.55 23.83
N ALA A 287 -5.07 5.36 23.65
CA ALA A 287 -4.94 6.81 23.75
C ALA A 287 -4.46 7.18 25.17
N PRO A 288 -3.45 8.07 25.33
CA PRO A 288 -3.05 8.58 26.63
C PRO A 288 -4.22 9.15 27.43
N GLU A 289 -4.27 8.88 28.73
CA GLU A 289 -5.30 9.43 29.63
C GLU A 289 -5.16 10.94 29.83
N THR A 290 -3.99 11.49 29.55
CA THR A 290 -3.76 12.94 29.55
C THR A 290 -4.41 13.61 28.35
N TRP A 291 -4.62 12.90 27.24
CA TRP A 291 -5.25 13.49 26.07
C TRP A 291 -6.73 13.75 26.34
N ARG A 292 -7.18 14.93 25.92
CA ARG A 292 -8.59 15.35 26.06
C ARG A 292 -9.19 15.53 24.68
N LYS A 293 -10.27 14.79 24.40
CA LYS A 293 -11.02 14.94 23.14
C LYS A 293 -11.58 16.35 23.05
N ALA A 294 -11.26 17.06 21.97
CA ALA A 294 -11.79 18.39 21.69
C ALA A 294 -12.94 18.32 20.70
N ALA A 295 -12.80 17.54 19.62
CA ALA A 295 -13.84 17.37 18.62
C ALA A 295 -13.69 16.08 17.81
N ILE A 296 -14.76 15.70 17.13
CA ILE A 296 -14.78 14.66 16.09
C ILE A 296 -15.18 15.33 14.78
N LEU A 297 -14.33 15.18 13.76
CA LEU A 297 -14.61 15.54 12.39
C LEU A 297 -15.13 14.30 11.66
N LYS A 298 -16.29 14.40 11.04
CA LYS A 298 -16.85 13.30 10.26
C LYS A 298 -17.15 13.76 8.83
N ILE A 299 -16.81 12.90 7.87
CA ILE A 299 -17.15 13.10 6.46
C ILE A 299 -18.21 12.08 6.05
N ASN A 300 -18.93 12.38 4.97
CA ASN A 300 -19.90 11.46 4.39
C ASN A 300 -19.28 10.69 3.23
N ASN A 301 -19.83 9.50 2.95
CA ASN A 301 -19.45 8.66 1.81
C ASN A 301 -17.94 8.35 1.76
N ARG A 302 -17.48 7.48 2.67
CA ARG A 302 -16.09 7.01 2.67
C ARG A 302 -15.80 6.12 1.47
N VAL A 303 -14.83 6.56 0.68
CA VAL A 303 -14.29 5.88 -0.51
C VAL A 303 -12.78 5.64 -0.36
N THR A 304 -11.97 6.68 -0.12
CA THR A 304 -10.49 6.57 -0.08
C THR A 304 -9.88 6.69 1.31
N VAL A 305 -10.52 7.44 2.22
CA VAL A 305 -9.98 7.65 3.57
C VAL A 305 -10.07 6.39 4.42
N ALA A 306 -9.15 6.24 5.37
CA ALA A 306 -9.10 5.03 6.18
C ALA A 306 -10.31 4.90 7.13
N LYS A 307 -10.85 6.01 7.62
CA LYS A 307 -12.09 6.07 8.42
C LYS A 307 -12.87 7.35 8.09
N GLU A 308 -14.18 7.30 8.34
CA GLU A 308 -15.09 8.46 8.17
C GLU A 308 -14.84 9.55 9.21
N GLU A 309 -14.38 9.14 10.39
CA GLU A 309 -14.25 9.99 11.57
C GLU A 309 -12.78 10.16 11.94
N VAL A 310 -12.36 11.41 12.15
CA VAL A 310 -11.06 11.80 12.70
C VAL A 310 -11.33 12.55 13.99
N THR A 311 -10.61 12.18 15.04
CA THR A 311 -10.74 12.82 16.36
C THR A 311 -9.58 13.78 16.57
N ILE A 312 -9.91 14.98 17.05
CA ILE A 312 -8.96 15.99 17.48
C ILE A 312 -8.85 15.94 19.00
N TYR A 313 -7.64 15.73 19.50
CA TYR A 313 -7.32 15.78 20.93
C TYR A 313 -6.43 16.96 21.25
N ALA A 314 -6.62 17.55 22.42
CA ALA A 314 -5.58 18.30 23.09
C ALA A 314 -4.63 17.30 23.75
N VAL A 315 -3.36 17.29 23.34
CA VAL A 315 -2.31 16.46 23.93
C VAL A 315 -1.93 17.03 25.31
N ASN A 316 -1.84 18.36 25.39
CA ASN A 316 -1.74 19.09 26.65
C ASN A 316 -3.14 19.52 27.13
N PRO A 317 -3.64 19.03 28.29
CA PRO A 317 -4.95 19.42 28.84
C PRO A 317 -5.17 20.93 28.96
N ALA A 318 -4.10 21.71 29.22
CA ALA A 318 -4.19 23.15 29.38
C ALA A 318 -4.65 23.86 28.10
N GLY A 319 -4.35 23.29 26.92
CA GLY A 319 -4.74 23.85 25.62
C GLY A 319 -6.16 23.49 25.17
N LEU A 320 -6.90 22.67 25.93
CA LEU A 320 -8.19 22.13 25.49
C LEU A 320 -9.22 23.21 25.14
N GLU A 321 -9.39 24.19 26.03
CA GLU A 321 -10.40 25.23 25.82
C GLU A 321 -10.05 26.16 24.66
N GLU A 322 -8.75 26.41 24.44
CA GLU A 322 -8.29 27.16 23.27
C GLU A 322 -8.51 26.37 21.99
N LEU A 323 -8.16 25.08 21.99
CA LEU A 323 -8.38 24.19 20.86
C LEU A 323 -9.86 24.12 20.47
N LYS A 324 -10.76 23.97 21.45
CA LYS A 324 -12.22 24.02 21.22
C LYS A 324 -12.64 25.36 20.61
N ARG A 325 -12.10 26.50 21.07
CA ARG A 325 -12.40 27.82 20.48
C ARG A 325 -11.88 27.94 19.04
N ASN A 326 -10.67 27.46 18.76
CA ASN A 326 -10.08 27.49 17.42
C ASN A 326 -10.91 26.64 16.46
N ILE A 327 -11.35 25.45 16.89
CA ILE A 327 -12.25 24.58 16.11
C ILE A 327 -13.58 25.27 15.81
N LYS A 328 -14.18 25.98 16.78
CA LYS A 328 -15.44 26.75 16.57
C LYS A 328 -15.26 27.90 15.58
N ARG A 329 -14.12 28.59 15.61
CA ARG A 329 -13.83 29.75 14.76
C ARG A 329 -13.42 29.36 13.35
N PHE A 330 -12.87 28.16 13.16
CA PHE A 330 -12.42 27.72 11.86
C PHE A 330 -13.57 27.52 10.87
N ASN A 331 -13.39 28.02 9.66
CA ASN A 331 -14.35 27.85 8.57
C ASN A 331 -14.17 26.49 7.89
N TRP A 332 -14.75 25.45 8.51
CA TRP A 332 -14.76 24.08 7.98
C TRP A 332 -15.54 24.01 6.66
N ASN A 333 -15.14 23.09 5.79
CA ASN A 333 -15.96 22.79 4.62
C ASN A 333 -17.36 22.31 5.06
N LYS A 334 -18.41 22.79 4.37
CA LYS A 334 -19.82 22.46 4.66
C LYS A 334 -20.15 20.97 4.68
N ASN A 335 -19.35 20.13 4.02
CA ASN A 335 -19.54 18.68 3.98
C ASN A 335 -18.86 17.95 5.16
N VAL A 336 -18.13 18.68 6.02
CA VAL A 336 -17.50 18.16 7.23
C VAL A 336 -18.39 18.51 8.42
N GLN A 337 -18.93 17.48 9.06
CA GLN A 337 -19.66 17.63 10.30
C GLN A 337 -18.68 17.64 11.46
N VAL A 338 -18.77 18.68 12.30
CA VAL A 338 -17.86 18.91 13.42
C VAL A 338 -18.64 18.80 14.72
N SER A 339 -18.31 17.79 15.51
CA SER A 339 -18.93 17.55 16.82
C SER A 339 -17.93 17.87 17.92
N ILE A 340 -18.11 18.99 18.61
CA ILE A 340 -17.25 19.41 19.72
C ILE A 340 -17.68 18.68 20.98
N ILE A 341 -16.72 18.13 21.72
CA ILE A 341 -17.00 17.42 22.98
C ILE A 341 -17.11 18.46 24.09
N GLU A 342 -18.20 18.42 24.85
CA GLU A 342 -18.41 19.31 26.01
C GLU A 342 -17.46 18.99 27.16
#